data_AF-A0A163R867-F1
#
_entry.id   AF-A0A163R867-F1
#
_cell.length_a   1.000
_cell.length_b   1.000
_cell.length_c   1.000
_cell.angle_alpha   90.00
_cell.angle_beta   90.00
_cell.angle_gamma   90.00
#
_symmetry.space_group_name_H-M   'P 1'
#
loop_
_entity.id
_entity.type
_entity.pdbx_description
1 polymer ?
#
loop_
_entity_poly.entity_id
_entity_poly.type
_entity_poly.pdbx_seq_one_letter_code
_entity_poly.pdbx_strand_id
1 'polypeptide(L)'
;MTKTIRVLIAKPGLDGHDRGALVISQALRDYGMEVIYTGLRQTPEQIAAAAVQEDVDAIGLSCLSGAHNELFPEVMRLLHEKGADDIIVVGGGVIPWEDIPFLESKGIQKVFTPGTPTIETAKFIEQAVFERDGITEKAAAVAPERIDHIGIAVQSLDETLPFYVNVLGLTLEAVEEVPSQKVKVAFIKIGETRLELLEPLSPDSPVAQFIEKRGQGVHHVALGVTNIQERIHDMKANGLKMIHDTAVPGAGGASVAFIHPSSTHKVLFELCEKTKNKEEAQ
;
A
#
# COMPACT_ATOMS: atom_id res chain seq x y z
N MET A 1 -7.67 6.16 -1.50
CA MET A 1 -7.15 7.46 -1.03
C MET A 1 -6.01 7.13 -0.09
N THR A 2 -4.79 7.56 -0.40
CA THR A 2 -3.66 7.48 0.53
C THR A 2 -4.03 8.30 1.76
N LYS A 3 -3.91 7.70 2.95
CA LYS A 3 -4.12 8.43 4.20
C LYS A 3 -3.16 9.63 4.23
N THR A 4 -3.68 10.84 4.35
CA THR A 4 -2.84 12.03 4.53
C THR A 4 -2.35 12.03 5.97
N ILE A 5 -1.04 11.87 6.16
CA ILE A 5 -0.42 11.86 7.49
C ILE A 5 -0.42 13.28 8.05
N ARG A 6 -0.99 13.47 9.25
CA ARG A 6 -1.04 14.74 9.96
C ARG A 6 0.08 14.81 11.00
N VAL A 7 0.95 15.81 10.92
CA VAL A 7 2.11 15.98 11.82
C VAL A 7 2.05 17.31 12.55
N LEU A 8 2.11 17.25 13.88
CA LEU A 8 2.31 18.43 14.74
C LEU A 8 3.80 18.68 14.96
N ILE A 9 4.34 19.79 14.48
CA ILE A 9 5.70 20.23 14.82
C ILE A 9 5.62 21.22 15.98
N ALA A 10 6.25 20.86 17.09
CA ALA A 10 6.15 21.59 18.34
C ALA A 10 7.50 21.98 18.94
N LYS A 11 7.52 23.15 19.58
CA LYS A 11 8.68 23.67 20.33
C LYS A 11 8.33 23.82 21.81
N PRO A 12 8.70 22.84 22.65
CA PRO A 12 8.35 22.89 24.06
C PRO A 12 9.22 23.89 24.84
N GLY A 13 8.64 24.46 25.90
CA GLY A 13 9.36 25.24 26.90
C GLY A 13 9.66 26.68 26.47
N LEU A 14 10.89 27.16 26.69
CA LEU A 14 11.30 28.53 26.36
C LEU A 14 12.20 28.62 25.12
N ASP A 15 12.36 27.50 24.41
CA ASP A 15 13.25 27.41 23.25
C ASP A 15 12.79 28.31 22.10
N GLY A 16 13.61 29.32 21.78
CA GLY A 16 13.37 30.27 20.70
C GLY A 16 13.92 29.86 19.34
N HIS A 17 14.60 28.71 19.22
CA HIS A 17 15.22 28.29 17.96
C HIS A 17 14.21 27.65 17.00
N ASP A 18 13.64 28.40 16.07
CA ASP A 18 12.60 27.91 15.16
C ASP A 18 13.12 27.37 13.83
N ARG A 19 14.30 27.80 13.35
CA ARG A 19 14.78 27.50 11.99
C ARG A 19 14.72 26.00 11.64
N GLY A 20 15.18 25.14 12.54
CA GLY A 20 15.13 23.68 12.33
C GLY A 20 13.69 23.17 12.22
N ALA A 21 12.81 23.61 13.12
CA ALA A 21 11.40 23.24 13.11
C ALA A 21 10.68 23.73 11.84
N LEU A 22 10.97 24.93 11.35
CA LEU A 22 10.40 25.49 10.13
C LEU A 22 10.89 24.74 8.87
N VAL A 23 12.19 24.41 8.81
CA VAL A 23 12.77 23.63 7.71
C VAL A 23 12.17 22.22 7.66
N ILE A 24 12.05 21.55 8.81
CA ILE A 24 11.39 20.23 8.88
C ILE A 24 9.91 20.36 8.52
N SER A 25 9.22 21.39 8.99
CA SER A 25 7.81 21.62 8.65
C SER A 25 7.61 21.76 7.14
N GLN A 26 8.50 22.48 6.45
CA GLN A 26 8.45 22.60 5.00
C GLN A 26 8.77 21.27 4.31
N ALA A 27 9.82 20.57 4.75
CA ALA A 27 10.22 19.30 4.14
C ALA A 27 9.14 18.22 4.26
N LEU A 28 8.43 18.15 5.40
CA LEU A 28 7.31 17.23 5.58
C LEU A 28 6.11 17.57 4.68
N ARG A 29 5.83 18.87 4.45
CA ARG A 29 4.81 19.30 3.48
C ARG A 29 5.21 18.93 2.05
N ASP A 30 6.47 19.14 1.68
CA ASP A 30 7.00 18.78 0.37
C ASP A 30 6.95 17.25 0.13
N TYR A 31 7.03 16.46 1.21
CA TYR A 31 6.83 15.00 1.19
C TYR A 31 5.36 14.58 1.07
N GLY A 32 4.40 15.50 1.22
CA GLY A 32 2.96 15.24 1.09
C GLY A 32 2.21 15.08 2.41
N MET A 33 2.82 15.40 3.55
CA MET A 33 2.16 15.40 4.85
C MET A 33 1.43 16.72 5.14
N GLU A 34 0.36 16.66 5.92
CA GLU A 34 -0.27 17.85 6.48
C GLU A 34 0.46 18.26 7.76
N VAL A 35 0.97 19.49 7.82
CA VAL A 35 1.85 19.93 8.92
C VAL A 35 1.29 21.13 9.66
N ILE A 36 1.02 20.92 10.95
CA ILE A 36 0.60 21.94 11.91
C ILE A 36 1.83 22.35 12.72
N TYR A 37 2.20 23.63 12.67
CA TYR A 37 3.29 24.18 13.48
C TYR A 37 2.71 24.93 14.67
N THR A 38 3.04 24.53 15.89
CA THR A 38 2.45 25.14 17.11
C THR A 38 3.00 26.53 17.43
N GLY A 39 4.05 26.96 16.73
CA GLY A 39 4.80 28.16 17.08
C GLY A 39 5.82 27.92 18.19
N LEU A 40 6.34 29.02 18.72
CA LEU A 40 7.35 28.99 19.78
C LEU A 40 6.70 28.87 21.16
N ARG A 41 7.51 28.39 22.10
CA ARG A 41 7.27 28.45 23.56
C ARG A 41 5.96 27.83 24.04
N GLN A 42 5.67 26.62 23.58
CA GLN A 42 4.48 25.88 24.01
C GLN A 42 4.79 25.06 25.26
N THR A 43 3.84 24.96 26.20
CA THR A 43 3.98 24.02 27.32
C THR A 43 3.67 22.59 26.86
N PRO A 44 4.19 21.56 27.56
CA PRO A 44 3.82 20.17 27.28
C PRO A 44 2.30 19.93 27.21
N GLU A 45 1.52 20.59 28.08
CA GLU A 45 0.06 20.50 28.12
C GLU A 45 -0.59 21.08 26.86
N GLN A 46 -0.09 22.22 26.37
CA GLN A 46 -0.56 22.83 25.14
C GLN A 46 -0.27 21.93 23.92
N ILE A 47 0.92 21.32 23.90
CA ILE A 47 1.32 20.42 22.81
C ILE A 47 0.44 19.17 22.80
N ALA A 48 0.29 18.51 23.94
CA ALA A 48 -0.55 17.31 24.05
C ALA A 48 -2.03 17.61 23.75
N ALA A 49 -2.55 18.76 24.20
CA ALA A 49 -3.91 19.18 23.87
C ALA A 49 -4.09 19.46 22.38
N ALA A 50 -3.16 20.17 21.74
CA ALA A 50 -3.20 20.45 20.32
C ALA A 50 -3.12 19.17 19.48
N ALA A 51 -2.24 18.23 19.85
CA ALA A 51 -2.11 16.96 19.14
C ALA A 51 -3.41 16.16 19.12
N VAL A 52 -4.08 16.05 20.28
CA VAL A 52 -5.36 15.35 20.39
C VAL A 52 -6.49 16.11 19.67
N GLN A 53 -6.54 17.43 19.82
CA GLN A 53 -7.58 18.25 19.18
C GLN A 53 -7.49 18.23 17.66
N GLU A 54 -6.27 18.25 17.12
CA GLU A 54 -6.00 18.23 15.69
C GLU A 54 -5.95 16.81 15.11
N ASP A 55 -6.17 15.77 15.92
CA ASP A 55 -6.18 14.36 15.50
C ASP A 55 -4.93 14.01 14.66
N VAL A 56 -3.76 14.29 15.22
CA VAL A 56 -2.49 14.11 14.49
C VAL A 56 -1.99 12.68 14.55
N ASP A 57 -1.41 12.20 13.46
CA ASP A 57 -0.76 10.90 13.40
C ASP A 57 0.60 10.90 14.11
N ALA A 58 1.30 12.05 14.08
CA ALA A 58 2.62 12.18 14.65
C ALA A 58 2.90 13.56 15.25
N ILE A 59 3.84 13.61 16.21
CA ILE A 59 4.40 14.84 16.79
C ILE A 59 5.92 14.85 16.57
N GLY A 60 6.44 15.94 16.03
CA GLY A 60 7.87 16.25 16.02
C GLY A 60 8.21 17.30 17.07
N LEU A 61 8.88 16.89 18.15
CA LEU A 61 9.35 17.78 19.21
C LEU A 61 10.74 18.32 18.89
N SER A 62 10.87 19.64 18.80
CA SER A 62 12.14 20.31 18.48
C SER A 62 12.71 21.05 19.70
N CYS A 63 13.89 20.62 20.18
CA CYS A 63 14.59 21.22 21.33
C CYS A 63 16.08 21.46 21.04
N LEU A 64 16.51 22.71 21.21
CA LEU A 64 17.91 23.14 21.14
C LEU A 64 18.38 23.79 22.45
N SER A 65 17.51 23.89 23.47
CA SER A 65 17.80 24.54 24.75
C SER A 65 18.34 23.59 25.82
N GLY A 66 18.52 22.30 25.51
CA GLY A 66 18.97 21.27 26.46
C GLY A 66 17.89 20.79 27.43
N ALA A 67 16.64 21.19 27.26
CA ALA A 67 15.53 20.83 28.15
C ALA A 67 14.78 19.55 27.73
N HIS A 68 15.30 18.80 26.75
CA HIS A 68 14.65 17.63 26.17
C HIS A 68 14.40 16.51 27.18
N ASN A 69 15.32 16.26 28.12
CA ASN A 69 15.17 15.22 29.13
C ASN A 69 14.01 15.46 30.12
N GLU A 70 13.53 16.69 30.24
CA GLU A 70 12.37 17.02 31.08
C GLU A 70 11.11 17.17 30.23
N LEU A 71 11.20 17.93 29.14
CA LEU A 71 10.02 18.35 28.37
C LEU A 71 9.46 17.23 27.48
N PHE A 72 10.30 16.38 26.90
CA PHE A 72 9.82 15.31 26.01
C PHE A 72 9.09 14.22 26.80
N PRO A 73 9.63 13.70 27.92
CA PRO A 73 8.90 12.74 28.74
C PRO A 73 7.59 13.29 29.29
N GLU A 74 7.52 14.59 29.61
CA GLU A 74 6.28 15.20 30.09
C GLU A 74 5.20 15.26 29.01
N VAL A 75 5.56 15.56 27.75
CA VAL A 75 4.62 15.45 26.63
C VAL A 75 4.11 14.01 26.49
N MET A 76 5.00 13.02 26.56
CA MET A 76 4.61 11.60 26.48
C MET A 76 3.65 11.20 27.61
N ARG A 77 3.92 11.62 28.84
CA ARG A 77 3.06 11.37 30.01
C ARG A 77 1.66 11.95 29.79
N LEU A 78 1.57 13.18 29.28
CA LEU A 78 0.30 13.86 29.05
C LEU A 78 -0.50 13.27 27.87
N LEU A 79 0.18 12.74 26.84
CA LEU A 79 -0.48 11.99 25.77
C LEU A 79 -1.09 10.70 26.30
N HIS A 80 -0.34 9.96 27.13
CA HIS A 80 -0.84 8.74 27.79
C HIS A 80 -2.07 9.02 28.65
N GLU A 81 -2.05 10.08 29.48
CA GLU A 81 -3.21 10.49 30.29
C GLU A 81 -4.44 10.85 29.46
N LYS A 82 -4.25 11.27 28.22
CA LYS A 82 -5.32 11.58 27.27
C LYS A 82 -5.76 10.37 26.43
N GLY A 83 -5.13 9.21 26.60
CA GLY A 83 -5.39 7.99 25.82
C GLY A 83 -4.92 8.08 24.38
N ALA A 84 -3.91 8.90 24.10
CA ALA A 84 -3.35 9.15 22.77
C ALA A 84 -1.97 8.48 22.58
N ASP A 85 -1.84 7.26 23.09
CA ASP A 85 -0.61 6.45 23.03
C ASP A 85 -0.25 6.00 21.61
N ASP A 86 -1.21 6.09 20.69
CA ASP A 86 -1.07 5.73 19.28
C ASP A 86 -0.44 6.84 18.44
N ILE A 87 -0.26 8.04 18.97
CA ILE A 87 0.43 9.14 18.28
C ILE A 87 1.94 8.86 18.24
N ILE A 88 2.51 8.88 17.04
CA ILE A 88 3.95 8.68 16.84
C ILE A 88 4.71 9.92 17.31
N VAL A 89 5.62 9.80 18.28
CA VAL A 89 6.41 10.96 18.76
C VAL A 89 7.88 10.81 18.40
N VAL A 90 8.43 11.80 17.69
CA VAL A 90 9.86 11.90 17.37
C VAL A 90 10.47 13.17 17.97
N GLY A 91 11.74 13.10 18.32
CA GLY A 91 12.52 14.21 18.85
C GLY A 91 13.51 14.74 17.82
N GLY A 92 13.88 16.01 17.93
CA GLY A 92 14.97 16.57 17.14
C GLY A 92 15.55 17.86 17.71
N GLY A 93 16.73 18.20 17.22
CA GLY A 93 17.50 19.38 17.64
C GLY A 93 18.89 19.01 18.15
N VAL A 94 19.46 19.83 19.03
CA VAL A 94 20.81 19.60 19.58
C VAL A 94 20.68 18.74 20.83
N ILE A 95 20.60 17.43 20.62
CA ILE A 95 20.42 16.43 21.67
C ILE A 95 21.70 15.58 21.78
N PRO A 96 22.36 15.55 22.96
CA PRO A 96 23.52 14.69 23.20
C PRO A 96 23.21 13.20 22.97
N TRP A 97 24.16 12.47 22.38
CA TRP A 97 24.00 11.04 22.08
C TRP A 97 23.72 10.18 23.32
N GLU A 98 24.24 10.59 24.48
CA GLU A 98 24.01 9.94 25.78
C GLU A 98 22.58 10.08 26.31
N ASP A 99 21.85 11.11 25.87
CA ASP A 99 20.46 11.37 26.28
C ASP A 99 19.45 10.58 25.44
N ILE A 100 19.81 10.21 24.20
CA ILE A 100 18.90 9.54 23.27
C ILE A 100 18.32 8.24 23.84
N PRO A 101 19.12 7.31 24.42
CA PRO A 101 18.56 6.08 25.00
C PRO A 101 17.54 6.35 26.11
N PHE A 102 17.73 7.40 26.89
CA PHE A 102 16.76 7.80 27.91
C PHE A 102 15.45 8.29 27.26
N LEU A 103 15.52 9.16 26.26
CA LEU A 103 14.34 9.65 25.54
C LEU A 103 13.57 8.51 24.86
N GLU A 104 14.29 7.57 24.23
CA GLU A 104 13.70 6.38 23.60
C GLU A 104 12.99 5.49 24.63
N SER A 105 13.58 5.31 25.82
CA SER A 105 12.93 4.58 26.92
C SER A 105 11.64 5.24 27.45
N LYS A 106 11.42 6.52 27.13
CA LYS A 106 10.21 7.29 27.48
C LYS A 106 9.16 7.33 26.36
N GLY A 107 9.41 6.63 25.25
CA GLY A 107 8.48 6.49 24.14
C GLY A 107 8.70 7.46 22.98
N ILE A 108 9.79 8.23 22.98
CA ILE A 108 10.24 8.96 21.78
C ILE A 108 10.80 7.93 20.79
N GLN A 109 10.12 7.71 19.67
CA GLN A 109 10.45 6.59 18.78
C GLN A 109 11.76 6.79 18.00
N LYS A 110 12.14 8.04 17.76
CA LYS A 110 13.41 8.38 17.12
C LYS A 110 13.85 9.79 17.47
N VAL A 111 15.16 9.99 17.61
CA VAL A 111 15.78 11.32 17.73
C VAL A 111 16.61 11.65 16.50
N PHE A 112 16.35 12.81 15.89
CA PHE A 112 17.08 13.35 14.74
C PHE A 112 17.98 14.52 15.15
N THR A 113 19.29 14.33 15.01
CA THR A 113 20.32 15.30 15.43
C THR A 113 20.76 16.20 14.26
N PRO A 114 21.56 17.26 14.48
CA PRO A 114 21.97 18.16 13.41
C PRO A 114 22.74 17.40 12.32
N GLY A 115 22.37 17.63 11.06
CA GLY A 115 22.95 16.96 9.90
C GLY A 115 22.10 15.81 9.35
N THR A 116 21.06 15.35 10.07
CA THR A 116 20.09 14.40 9.53
C THR A 116 19.43 14.98 8.26
N PRO A 117 19.43 14.26 7.12
CA PRO A 117 18.66 14.63 5.95
C PRO A 117 17.16 14.70 6.29
N THR A 118 16.48 15.80 5.95
CA THR A 118 15.07 16.00 6.29
C THR A 118 14.15 14.90 5.77
N ILE A 119 14.51 14.29 4.64
CA ILE A 119 13.80 13.16 4.02
C ILE A 119 13.79 11.91 4.91
N GLU A 120 14.81 11.70 5.75
CA GLU A 120 14.85 10.55 6.66
C GLU A 120 13.80 10.69 7.76
N THR A 121 13.59 11.90 8.26
CA THR A 121 12.52 12.19 9.22
C THR A 121 11.15 11.92 8.61
N ALA A 122 10.92 12.35 7.36
CA ALA A 122 9.67 12.10 6.65
C ALA A 122 9.40 10.60 6.46
N LYS A 123 10.38 9.86 5.94
CA LYS A 123 10.29 8.41 5.72
C LYS A 123 10.04 7.63 7.02
N PHE A 124 10.72 8.00 8.10
CA PHE A 124 10.52 7.37 9.39
C PHE A 124 9.10 7.56 9.90
N ILE A 125 8.58 8.80 9.85
CA ILE A 125 7.21 9.10 10.29
C ILE A 125 6.20 8.31 9.44
N GLU A 126 6.36 8.30 8.11
CA GLU A 126 5.50 7.54 7.21
C GLU A 126 5.48 6.06 7.56
N GLN A 127 6.66 5.46 7.70
CA GLN A 127 6.79 4.05 8.05
C GLN A 127 6.14 3.73 9.42
N ALA A 128 6.45 4.52 10.45
CA ALA A 128 5.91 4.29 11.79
C ALA A 128 4.37 4.40 11.83
N VAL A 129 3.79 5.36 11.11
CA VAL A 129 2.33 5.51 10.98
C VAL A 129 1.73 4.32 10.23
N PHE A 130 2.35 3.86 9.15
CA PHE A 130 1.89 2.69 8.40
C PHE A 130 1.96 1.41 9.23
N GLU A 131 3.05 1.19 9.98
CA GLU A 131 3.20 0.04 10.87
C GLU A 131 2.12 0.03 11.97
N ARG A 132 1.87 1.19 12.60
CA ARG A 132 0.77 1.36 13.57
C ARG A 132 -0.59 1.03 12.96
N ASP A 133 -0.83 1.48 11.73
CA ASP A 133 -2.09 1.24 11.00
C ASP A 133 -2.16 -0.20 10.43
N GLY A 134 -1.19 -1.07 10.74
CA GLY A 134 -1.14 -2.46 10.30
C GLY A 134 -0.67 -2.66 8.85
N ILE A 135 -0.27 -1.58 8.18
CA ILE A 135 0.36 -1.59 6.86
C ILE A 135 1.84 -1.89 7.06
N THR A 136 2.14 -3.16 7.28
CA THR A 136 3.50 -3.66 7.42
C THR A 136 3.92 -4.36 6.13
N GLU A 137 5.16 -4.17 5.70
CA GLU A 137 5.81 -5.10 4.78
C GLU A 137 6.02 -6.42 5.54
N LYS A 138 4.95 -7.22 5.69
CA LYS A 138 5.07 -8.55 6.30
C LYS A 138 6.02 -9.38 5.44
N ALA A 139 7.19 -9.68 5.97
CA ALA A 139 8.15 -10.65 5.41
C ALA A 139 7.55 -12.05 5.16
N ALA A 140 6.32 -12.33 5.65
CA ALA A 140 5.64 -13.62 5.52
C ALA A 140 4.78 -13.76 4.25
N ALA A 141 4.41 -12.68 3.56
CA ALA A 141 3.61 -12.80 2.34
C ALA A 141 4.51 -12.88 1.10
N VAL A 142 4.54 -14.04 0.44
CA VAL A 142 5.25 -14.19 -0.83
C VAL A 142 4.56 -13.31 -1.88
N ALA A 143 5.26 -12.27 -2.35
CA ALA A 143 4.73 -11.39 -3.39
C ALA A 143 4.46 -12.19 -4.69
N PRO A 144 3.40 -11.88 -5.46
CA PRO A 144 3.29 -12.36 -6.83
C PRO A 144 4.49 -11.92 -7.67
N GLU A 145 4.88 -12.72 -8.66
CA GLU A 145 6.06 -12.48 -9.50
C GLU A 145 5.84 -11.35 -10.51
N ARG A 146 4.61 -11.24 -11.05
CA ARG A 146 4.23 -10.28 -12.10
C ARG A 146 2.72 -10.17 -12.25
N ILE A 147 2.26 -9.20 -13.05
CA ILE A 147 0.94 -9.27 -13.69
C ILE A 147 1.06 -10.25 -14.86
N ASP A 148 0.39 -11.40 -14.76
CA ASP A 148 0.41 -12.39 -15.84
C ASP A 148 -0.41 -11.92 -17.04
N HIS A 149 -1.66 -11.51 -16.78
CA HIS A 149 -2.55 -10.95 -17.79
C HIS A 149 -3.65 -10.06 -17.17
N ILE A 150 -4.32 -9.29 -18.04
CA ILE A 150 -5.55 -8.55 -17.71
C ILE A 150 -6.67 -9.09 -18.58
N GLY A 151 -7.70 -9.67 -17.96
CA GLY A 151 -8.88 -10.16 -18.65
C GLY A 151 -9.83 -9.02 -18.98
N ILE A 152 -10.30 -8.95 -20.23
CA ILE A 152 -11.21 -7.93 -20.73
C ILE A 152 -12.43 -8.62 -21.35
N ALA A 153 -13.60 -8.43 -20.76
CA ALA A 153 -14.85 -8.98 -21.25
C ALA A 153 -15.34 -8.21 -22.49
N VAL A 154 -15.58 -8.94 -23.58
CA VAL A 154 -16.08 -8.40 -24.85
C VAL A 154 -17.25 -9.24 -25.36
N GLN A 155 -18.14 -8.63 -26.15
CA GLN A 155 -19.28 -9.32 -26.75
C GLN A 155 -18.88 -10.16 -27.97
N SER A 156 -17.90 -9.68 -28.74
CA SER A 156 -17.41 -10.35 -29.95
C SER A 156 -15.92 -10.05 -30.14
N LEU A 157 -15.11 -11.10 -30.28
CA LEU A 157 -13.72 -11.00 -30.69
C LEU A 157 -13.60 -10.46 -32.11
N ASP A 158 -14.47 -10.89 -33.03
CA ASP A 158 -14.43 -10.46 -34.43
C ASP A 158 -14.60 -8.94 -34.57
N GLU A 159 -15.47 -8.34 -33.76
CA GLU A 159 -15.67 -6.88 -33.74
C GLU A 159 -14.54 -6.14 -33.02
N THR A 160 -13.94 -6.76 -31.99
CA THR A 160 -13.02 -6.07 -31.06
C THR A 160 -11.55 -6.20 -31.48
N LEU A 161 -11.14 -7.35 -32.02
CA LEU A 161 -9.76 -7.62 -32.43
C LEU A 161 -9.16 -6.59 -33.40
N PRO A 162 -9.89 -6.06 -34.40
CA PRO A 162 -9.34 -5.05 -35.30
C PRO A 162 -8.79 -3.81 -34.59
N PHE A 163 -9.41 -3.39 -33.48
CA PHE A 163 -8.89 -2.28 -32.69
C PHE A 163 -7.54 -2.62 -32.05
N TYR A 164 -7.44 -3.75 -31.36
CA TYR A 164 -6.21 -4.13 -30.66
C TYR A 164 -5.06 -4.46 -31.62
N VAL A 165 -5.34 -5.14 -32.72
CA VAL A 165 -4.30 -5.56 -33.67
C VAL A 165 -3.97 -4.44 -34.66
N ASN A 166 -4.96 -3.85 -35.31
CA ASN A 166 -4.70 -2.92 -36.42
C ASN A 166 -4.54 -1.47 -35.98
N VAL A 167 -5.21 -1.05 -34.91
CA VAL A 167 -5.14 0.34 -34.42
C VAL A 167 -4.05 0.49 -33.36
N LEU A 168 -4.00 -0.39 -32.36
CA LEU A 168 -2.96 -0.36 -31.33
C LEU A 168 -1.65 -1.05 -31.76
N GLY A 169 -1.68 -1.86 -32.82
CA GLY A 169 -0.48 -2.53 -33.33
C GLY A 169 0.01 -3.69 -32.45
N LEU A 170 -0.86 -4.27 -31.61
CA LEU A 170 -0.49 -5.36 -30.73
C LEU A 170 -0.53 -6.71 -31.43
N THR A 171 0.26 -7.66 -30.92
CA THR A 171 0.37 -9.00 -31.50
C THR A 171 -0.70 -9.93 -30.90
N LEU A 172 -1.58 -10.46 -31.76
CA LEU A 172 -2.43 -11.60 -31.42
C LEU A 172 -1.60 -12.89 -31.47
N GLU A 173 -1.45 -13.58 -30.34
CA GLU A 173 -0.66 -14.81 -30.25
C GLU A 173 -1.50 -16.05 -30.60
N ALA A 174 -2.70 -16.15 -30.04
CA ALA A 174 -3.59 -17.29 -30.23
C ALA A 174 -5.05 -16.92 -29.93
N VAL A 175 -5.97 -17.77 -30.39
CA VAL A 175 -7.38 -17.76 -29.98
C VAL A 175 -7.76 -19.18 -29.60
N GLU A 176 -8.29 -19.37 -28.39
CA GLU A 176 -8.62 -20.68 -27.83
C GLU A 176 -10.03 -20.67 -27.24
N GLU A 177 -10.73 -21.79 -27.35
CA GLU A 177 -11.94 -22.02 -26.56
C GLU A 177 -11.55 -22.68 -25.24
N VAL A 178 -12.11 -22.18 -24.15
CA VAL A 178 -11.95 -22.72 -22.79
C VAL A 178 -13.32 -23.18 -22.30
N PRO A 179 -13.79 -24.39 -22.67
CA PRO A 179 -15.14 -24.84 -22.36
C PRO A 179 -15.44 -24.91 -20.86
N SER A 180 -14.44 -25.21 -20.03
CA SER A 180 -14.58 -25.25 -18.57
C SER A 180 -15.01 -23.90 -18.00
N GLN A 181 -14.66 -22.79 -18.66
CA GLN A 181 -15.03 -21.43 -18.29
C GLN A 181 -16.10 -20.82 -19.19
N LYS A 182 -16.56 -21.55 -20.23
CA LYS A 182 -17.56 -21.10 -21.21
C LYS A 182 -17.16 -19.79 -21.91
N VAL A 183 -15.89 -19.67 -22.27
CA VAL A 183 -15.35 -18.49 -22.97
C VAL A 183 -14.45 -18.89 -24.12
N LYS A 184 -14.41 -18.02 -25.13
CA LYS A 184 -13.38 -17.98 -26.15
C LYS A 184 -12.43 -16.85 -25.81
N VAL A 185 -11.14 -17.12 -25.80
CA VAL A 185 -10.10 -16.19 -25.35
C VAL A 185 -9.17 -15.87 -26.50
N ALA A 186 -8.94 -14.58 -26.74
CA ALA A 186 -7.87 -14.12 -27.61
C ALA A 186 -6.71 -13.55 -26.77
N PHE A 187 -5.51 -14.07 -26.98
CA PHE A 187 -4.30 -13.68 -26.24
C PHE A 187 -3.55 -12.60 -27.01
N ILE A 188 -3.49 -11.39 -26.47
CA ILE A 188 -2.83 -10.24 -27.09
C ILE A 188 -1.59 -9.86 -26.27
N LYS A 189 -0.41 -9.92 -26.88
CA LYS A 189 0.87 -9.67 -26.22
C LYS A 189 1.14 -8.18 -26.05
N ILE A 190 1.59 -7.78 -24.86
CA ILE A 190 2.10 -6.43 -24.57
C ILE A 190 3.20 -6.49 -23.51
N GLY A 191 4.45 -6.21 -23.90
CA GLY A 191 5.61 -6.32 -23.00
C GLY A 191 5.71 -7.73 -22.38
N GLU A 192 5.93 -7.82 -21.08
CA GLU A 192 5.95 -9.08 -20.33
C GLU A 192 4.55 -9.67 -20.04
N THR A 193 3.48 -8.88 -20.20
CA THR A 193 2.09 -9.28 -19.86
C THR A 193 1.25 -9.60 -21.10
N ARG A 194 -0.04 -9.89 -20.89
CA ARG A 194 -1.05 -10.12 -21.94
C ARG A 194 -2.35 -9.40 -21.62
N LEU A 195 -3.06 -9.00 -22.67
CA LEU A 195 -4.48 -8.70 -22.62
C LEU A 195 -5.23 -9.93 -23.12
N GLU A 196 -6.13 -10.46 -22.30
CA GLU A 196 -6.95 -11.61 -22.66
C GLU A 196 -8.38 -11.13 -22.92
N LEU A 197 -8.77 -11.10 -24.19
CA LEU A 197 -10.13 -10.73 -24.58
C LEU A 197 -11.03 -11.95 -24.42
N LEU A 198 -12.08 -11.81 -23.62
CA LEU A 198 -12.96 -12.89 -23.20
C LEU A 198 -14.33 -12.71 -23.86
N GLU A 199 -14.64 -13.56 -24.84
CA GLU A 199 -15.97 -13.65 -25.46
C GLU A 199 -16.75 -14.81 -24.84
N PRO A 200 -17.98 -14.60 -24.34
CA PRO A 200 -18.78 -15.68 -23.77
C PRO A 200 -19.26 -16.65 -24.86
N LEU A 201 -19.08 -17.95 -24.63
CA LEU A 201 -19.60 -18.99 -25.54
C LEU A 201 -21.11 -19.24 -25.37
N SER A 202 -21.69 -18.76 -24.27
CA SER A 202 -23.11 -18.97 -23.95
C SER A 202 -23.64 -17.89 -22.98
N PRO A 203 -24.96 -17.65 -22.94
CA PRO A 203 -25.57 -16.67 -22.03
C PRO A 203 -25.38 -16.98 -20.54
N ASP A 204 -25.15 -18.24 -20.18
CA ASP A 204 -24.89 -18.68 -18.80
C ASP A 204 -23.39 -18.65 -18.43
N SER A 205 -22.53 -18.13 -19.31
CA SER A 205 -21.12 -17.84 -19.02
C SER A 205 -20.98 -16.76 -17.94
N PRO A 206 -20.04 -16.87 -16.98
CA PRO A 206 -19.76 -15.80 -16.02
C PRO A 206 -19.44 -14.45 -16.69
N VAL A 207 -18.76 -14.49 -17.84
CA VAL A 207 -18.43 -13.28 -18.62
C VAL A 207 -19.69 -12.67 -19.24
N ALA A 208 -20.63 -13.47 -19.72
CA ALA A 208 -21.92 -12.96 -20.21
C ALA A 208 -22.68 -12.22 -19.10
N GLN A 209 -22.74 -12.82 -17.91
CA GLN A 209 -23.40 -12.20 -16.75
C GLN A 209 -22.69 -10.92 -16.28
N PHE A 210 -21.36 -10.85 -16.42
CA PHE A 210 -20.60 -9.63 -16.16
C PHE A 210 -20.98 -8.53 -17.16
N ILE A 211 -20.96 -8.83 -18.45
CA ILE A 211 -21.30 -7.86 -19.51
C ILE A 211 -22.73 -7.35 -19.35
N GLU A 212 -23.68 -8.22 -19.02
CA GLU A 212 -25.08 -7.82 -18.77
C GLU A 212 -25.19 -6.82 -17.60
N LYS A 213 -24.45 -7.04 -16.52
CA LYS A 213 -24.54 -6.22 -15.31
C LYS A 213 -23.67 -4.96 -15.32
N ARG A 214 -22.56 -4.98 -16.06
CA ARG A 214 -21.48 -3.97 -15.97
C ARG A 214 -21.05 -3.39 -17.32
N GLY A 215 -21.50 -3.97 -18.43
CA GLY A 215 -20.99 -3.67 -19.77
C GLY A 215 -19.67 -4.38 -20.09
N GLN A 216 -19.20 -4.19 -21.32
CA GLN A 216 -17.86 -4.63 -21.74
C GLN A 216 -16.78 -3.85 -21.00
N GLY A 217 -15.61 -4.47 -20.77
CA GLY A 217 -14.49 -3.80 -20.10
C GLY A 217 -13.60 -4.76 -19.31
N VAL A 218 -12.69 -4.18 -18.52
CA VAL A 218 -11.77 -4.96 -17.67
C VAL A 218 -12.56 -5.82 -16.69
N HIS A 219 -12.34 -7.13 -16.75
CA HIS A 219 -13.02 -8.14 -15.94
C HIS A 219 -12.20 -8.52 -14.71
N HIS A 220 -10.91 -8.79 -14.89
CA HIS A 220 -10.03 -9.25 -13.82
C HIS A 220 -8.56 -8.92 -14.08
N VAL A 221 -7.74 -8.99 -13.03
CA VAL A 221 -6.28 -8.89 -13.10
C VAL A 221 -5.68 -10.20 -12.58
N ALA A 222 -4.85 -10.85 -13.40
CA ALA A 222 -4.20 -12.08 -13.03
C ALA A 222 -2.76 -11.84 -12.55
N LEU A 223 -2.43 -12.46 -11.43
CA LEU A 223 -1.15 -12.35 -10.74
C LEU A 223 -0.39 -13.67 -10.91
N GLY A 224 0.77 -13.59 -11.53
CA GLY A 224 1.67 -14.73 -11.69
C GLY A 224 2.22 -15.16 -10.33
N VAL A 225 2.03 -16.42 -9.96
CA VAL A 225 2.48 -16.97 -8.66
C VAL A 225 3.18 -18.31 -8.82
N THR A 226 3.99 -18.64 -7.81
CA THR A 226 4.53 -19.98 -7.59
C THR A 226 3.79 -20.66 -6.44
N ASN A 227 3.65 -21.98 -6.54
CA ASN A 227 2.94 -22.85 -5.60
C ASN A 227 1.52 -22.34 -5.30
N ILE A 228 0.64 -22.36 -6.30
CA ILE A 228 -0.70 -21.75 -6.18
C ILE A 228 -1.51 -22.30 -5.01
N GLN A 229 -1.32 -23.57 -4.64
CA GLN A 229 -2.04 -24.19 -3.52
C GLN A 229 -1.62 -23.59 -2.17
N GLU A 230 -0.33 -23.37 -1.97
CA GLU A 230 0.18 -22.68 -0.77
C GLU A 230 -0.34 -21.23 -0.73
N ARG A 231 -0.36 -20.55 -1.88
CA ARG A 231 -0.90 -19.18 -1.96
C ARG A 231 -2.39 -19.10 -1.60
N ILE A 232 -3.20 -20.04 -2.07
CA ILE A 232 -4.62 -20.14 -1.70
C ILE A 232 -4.76 -20.37 -0.18
N HIS A 233 -3.94 -21.26 0.38
CA HIS A 233 -3.92 -21.53 1.82
C HIS A 233 -3.60 -20.28 2.64
N ASP A 234 -2.52 -19.58 2.29
CA ASP A 234 -2.08 -18.37 2.97
C ASP A 234 -3.12 -17.25 2.92
N MET A 235 -3.75 -17.05 1.75
CA MET A 235 -4.81 -16.05 1.60
C MET A 235 -6.00 -16.35 2.52
N LYS A 236 -6.42 -17.62 2.58
CA LYS A 236 -7.51 -18.04 3.48
C LYS A 236 -7.13 -17.89 4.95
N ALA A 237 -5.89 -18.24 5.32
CA ALA A 237 -5.38 -18.06 6.69
C ALA A 237 -5.36 -16.59 7.11
N ASN A 238 -5.14 -15.67 6.16
CA ASN A 238 -5.22 -14.22 6.36
C ASN A 238 -6.65 -13.66 6.22
N GLY A 239 -7.68 -14.51 6.17
CA GLY A 239 -9.08 -14.10 6.18
C GLY A 239 -9.67 -13.68 4.84
N LEU A 240 -8.94 -13.88 3.73
CA LEU A 240 -9.48 -13.61 2.39
C LEU A 240 -10.48 -14.71 1.99
N LYS A 241 -11.60 -14.29 1.41
CA LYS A 241 -12.57 -15.19 0.80
C LYS A 241 -12.14 -15.50 -0.62
N MET A 242 -11.94 -16.79 -0.92
CA MET A 242 -11.68 -17.27 -2.28
C MET A 242 -13.01 -17.63 -2.97
N ILE A 243 -13.07 -17.56 -4.31
CA ILE A 243 -14.15 -18.21 -5.06
C ILE A 243 -13.80 -19.67 -5.36
N HIS A 244 -12.52 -19.97 -5.55
CA HIS A 244 -12.02 -21.34 -5.70
C HIS A 244 -11.20 -21.74 -4.46
N ASP A 245 -11.64 -22.79 -3.76
CA ASP A 245 -10.93 -23.33 -2.59
C ASP A 245 -9.67 -24.13 -2.95
N THR A 246 -9.54 -24.52 -4.22
CA THR A 246 -8.39 -25.20 -4.83
C THR A 246 -8.19 -24.67 -6.24
N ALA A 247 -6.97 -24.73 -6.77
CA ALA A 247 -6.74 -24.34 -8.16
C ALA A 247 -7.57 -25.17 -9.15
N VAL A 248 -7.99 -24.52 -10.24
CA VAL A 248 -8.76 -25.11 -11.35
C VAL A 248 -8.04 -24.87 -12.68
N PRO A 249 -8.31 -25.64 -13.74
CA PRO A 249 -7.74 -25.38 -15.05
C PRO A 249 -8.17 -24.01 -15.62
N GLY A 250 -7.19 -23.24 -16.09
CA GLY A 250 -7.36 -21.94 -16.75
C GLY A 250 -6.98 -21.95 -18.23
N ALA A 251 -7.00 -20.77 -18.85
CA ALA A 251 -6.57 -20.57 -20.23
C ALA A 251 -5.06 -20.81 -20.39
N GLY A 252 -4.60 -21.19 -21.59
CA GLY A 252 -3.17 -21.44 -21.87
C GLY A 252 -2.53 -22.55 -21.02
N GLY A 253 -3.34 -23.49 -20.50
CA GLY A 253 -2.87 -24.62 -19.68
C GLY A 253 -2.44 -24.26 -18.25
N ALA A 254 -2.77 -23.05 -17.77
CA ALA A 254 -2.44 -22.61 -16.42
C ALA A 254 -3.32 -23.26 -15.34
N SER A 255 -2.82 -23.29 -14.11
CA SER A 255 -3.63 -23.51 -12.91
C SER A 255 -4.03 -22.16 -12.33
N VAL A 256 -5.33 -21.94 -12.08
CA VAL A 256 -5.87 -20.64 -11.66
C VAL A 256 -6.77 -20.73 -10.45
N ALA A 257 -6.86 -19.64 -9.68
CA ALA A 257 -7.81 -19.50 -8.58
C ALA A 257 -8.20 -18.03 -8.39
N PHE A 258 -9.49 -17.75 -8.19
CA PHE A 258 -9.97 -16.38 -8.02
C PHE A 258 -10.18 -16.01 -6.55
N ILE A 259 -9.81 -14.78 -6.21
CA ILE A 259 -10.13 -14.16 -4.93
C ILE A 259 -11.49 -13.47 -5.07
N HIS A 260 -12.39 -13.66 -4.09
CA HIS A 260 -13.70 -13.05 -4.14
C HIS A 260 -13.58 -11.52 -4.03
N PRO A 261 -14.23 -10.73 -4.92
CA PRO A 261 -14.16 -9.26 -4.91
C PRO A 261 -14.60 -8.56 -3.62
N SER A 262 -15.16 -9.30 -2.65
CA SER A 262 -15.54 -8.75 -1.35
C SER A 262 -14.33 -8.57 -0.44
N SER A 263 -13.27 -9.36 -0.63
CA SER A 263 -12.01 -9.29 0.13
C SER A 263 -10.98 -8.35 -0.49
N THR A 264 -11.22 -7.84 -1.70
CA THR A 264 -10.24 -7.12 -2.53
C THR A 264 -10.78 -5.80 -3.05
N HIS A 265 -11.67 -5.17 -2.28
CA HIS A 265 -12.26 -3.86 -2.60
C HIS A 265 -12.85 -3.79 -4.02
N LYS A 266 -13.58 -4.84 -4.42
CA LYS A 266 -14.27 -5.02 -5.71
C LYS A 266 -13.39 -5.34 -6.92
N VAL A 267 -12.07 -5.45 -6.77
CA VAL A 267 -11.21 -5.96 -7.84
C VAL A 267 -11.29 -7.48 -7.88
N LEU A 268 -11.54 -8.07 -9.05
CA LEU A 268 -11.46 -9.51 -9.23
C LEU A 268 -9.99 -9.88 -9.55
N PHE A 269 -9.32 -10.50 -8.59
CA PHE A 269 -7.96 -11.00 -8.77
C PHE A 269 -7.98 -12.49 -9.06
N GLU A 270 -7.18 -12.89 -10.04
CA GLU A 270 -6.84 -14.27 -10.34
C GLU A 270 -5.40 -14.56 -9.91
N LEU A 271 -5.16 -15.68 -9.24
CA LEU A 271 -3.83 -16.26 -9.12
C LEU A 271 -3.61 -17.19 -10.30
N CYS A 272 -2.50 -17.03 -11.00
CA CYS A 272 -2.16 -17.80 -12.19
C CYS A 272 -0.77 -18.45 -12.00
N GLU A 273 -0.73 -19.78 -12.00
CA GLU A 273 0.51 -20.55 -12.03
C GLU A 273 0.60 -21.30 -13.37
N LYS A 274 1.62 -20.94 -14.16
CA LYS A 274 1.93 -21.63 -15.42
C LYS A 274 2.96 -22.71 -15.14
N THR A 275 2.69 -23.93 -15.60
CA THR A 275 3.70 -24.99 -15.63
C THR A 275 4.87 -24.51 -16.47
N LYS A 276 6.07 -24.40 -15.89
CA LYS A 276 7.28 -24.05 -16.66
C LYS A 276 7.50 -25.09 -17.75
N ASN A 277 7.16 -24.77 -18.99
CA ASN A 277 7.67 -25.52 -20.13
C ASN A 277 9.17 -25.30 -20.18
N LYS A 278 9.94 -26.39 -20.19
CA LYS A 278 11.42 -26.44 -20.19
C LYS A 278 12.08 -25.78 -21.42
N GLU A 279 11.33 -25.08 -22.28
CA GLU A 279 11.82 -24.59 -23.57
C GLU A 279 12.24 -23.10 -23.56
N GLU A 280 11.92 -22.31 -22.53
CA GLU A 280 12.36 -20.91 -22.44
C GLU A 280 13.70 -20.72 -21.71
N ALA A 281 14.47 -21.80 -21.52
CA ALA A 281 15.83 -21.76 -21.00
C ALA A 281 16.84 -22.29 -22.03
N GLN A 282 16.92 -21.65 -23.19
CA GLN A 282 18.05 -21.73 -24.13
C GLN A 282 18.32 -20.38 -24.77
#